data_AF-A0A202E6D0-F1
#
_entry.id   AF-A0A202E6D0-F1
#
_cell.length_a   1.000
_cell.length_b   1.000
_cell.length_c   1.000
_cell.angle_alpha   90.00
_cell.angle_beta   90.00
_cell.angle_gamma   90.00
#
_symmetry.space_group_name_H-M   'P 1'
#
loop_
_entity.id
_entity.type
_entity.pdbx_description
1 polymer ?
#
loop_
_entity_poly.entity_id
_entity_poly.type
_entity_poly.pdbx_seq_one_letter_code
_entity_poly.pdbx_strand_id
1 'polypeptide(L)'
;MSNDNRTADTAEESGLRSRVSRRTVLRTGVNTGIAAGFVWGLGAANYATNADLGSITYALARPDPDADTLEERTKDVPVAWHESLRLAFDAQAAIQETGLEPLVSSFVVPGSYDSPQASVSVQTTDETVQSTLESIVEFPFDITVLEEIPPQPQSDGEYESAYQLAEHDPEHIPGGVRCDTDSGSGTLTPAMFDAETGERYFATSNHVYDEEGTLEDEHRSEPLFLTHNDTEYQIGQVAQGYPLADIVRVEPVDGYQPVSEIERAEPSQVTGQYTRLGLADLMARDGTLEKLGAISDRTSGEIKGVNAMTCYSGAVCKPGQLIWGDEDALTDGDSGSVNFHPDPENPDDSILVGGINNARTWWPSSDFTWGTAAHHLLEEYGLHF
;
A
#
# COMPACT_ATOMS: atom_id res chain seq x y z
N MET A 1 4.21 83.78 15.89
CA MET A 1 5.28 83.39 14.93
C MET A 1 5.25 81.86 14.91
N SER A 2 4.86 81.14 13.86
CA SER A 2 4.73 81.44 12.44
C SER A 2 3.74 80.45 11.80
N ASN A 3 2.75 80.99 11.10
CA ASN A 3 2.12 80.62 9.82
C ASN A 3 1.63 79.20 9.44
N ASP A 4 0.36 79.25 8.99
CA ASP A 4 -0.42 78.42 8.07
C ASP A 4 0.23 78.02 6.73
N ASN A 5 -0.21 76.85 6.20
CA ASN A 5 -0.76 76.65 4.84
C ASN A 5 -1.36 75.23 4.76
N ARG A 6 -2.68 75.00 4.63
CA ARG A 6 -3.53 74.95 3.40
C ARG A 6 -2.81 74.26 2.23
N THR A 7 -3.28 73.15 1.67
CA THR A 7 -4.50 72.93 0.82
C THR A 7 -4.69 71.40 0.65
N ALA A 8 -5.87 70.81 0.94
CA ALA A 8 -7.05 70.55 0.08
C ALA A 8 -6.97 69.32 -0.85
N ASP A 9 -7.83 68.34 -0.53
CA ASP A 9 -8.57 67.34 -1.34
C ASP A 9 -8.04 66.88 -2.70
N THR A 10 -7.94 65.55 -2.89
CA THR A 10 -8.91 64.77 -3.71
C THR A 10 -8.61 63.26 -3.75
N ALA A 11 -9.70 62.49 -3.90
CA ALA A 11 -9.83 61.16 -4.51
C ALA A 11 -9.47 59.91 -3.68
N GLU A 12 -10.54 59.31 -3.14
CA GLU A 12 -10.93 57.90 -3.31
C GLU A 12 -9.90 56.96 -3.96
N GLU A 13 -9.43 55.97 -3.21
CA GLU A 13 -9.53 54.57 -3.63
C GLU A 13 -9.42 53.67 -2.40
N SER A 14 -10.58 53.29 -1.85
CA SER A 14 -10.71 52.23 -0.87
C SER A 14 -10.44 50.89 -1.56
N GLY A 15 -9.17 50.52 -1.68
CA GLY A 15 -8.75 49.19 -2.09
C GLY A 15 -8.96 48.18 -0.96
N LEU A 16 -10.20 47.71 -0.81
CA LEU A 16 -10.53 46.48 -0.12
C LEU A 16 -9.75 45.32 -0.78
N ARG A 17 -8.57 44.99 -0.26
CA ARG A 17 -7.99 43.65 -0.47
C ARG A 17 -8.87 42.67 0.29
N SER A 18 -9.92 42.22 -0.38
CA SER A 18 -10.66 41.01 -0.04
C SER A 18 -9.66 39.85 0.00
N ARG A 19 -9.17 39.50 1.18
CA ARG A 19 -8.69 38.14 1.44
C ARG A 19 -9.91 37.27 1.36
N VAL A 20 -10.10 36.63 0.21
CA VAL A 20 -11.08 35.56 0.04
C VAL A 20 -10.58 34.39 0.90
N SER A 21 -11.07 34.33 2.13
CA SER A 21 -11.02 33.13 2.96
C SER A 21 -11.81 32.05 2.23
N ARG A 22 -11.11 31.06 1.68
CA ARG A 22 -11.72 29.86 1.13
C ARG A 22 -12.10 28.97 2.30
N ARG A 23 -13.40 28.75 2.48
CA ARG A 23 -13.93 27.77 3.42
C ARG A 23 -13.88 26.40 2.73
N THR A 24 -12.97 25.54 3.17
CA THR A 24 -13.05 24.10 2.91
C THR A 24 -13.88 23.48 4.04
N VAL A 25 -14.80 22.60 3.66
CA VAL A 25 -15.80 22.02 4.56
C VAL A 25 -15.14 20.96 5.44
N LEU A 26 -15.05 21.23 6.75
CA LEU A 26 -14.89 20.20 7.77
C LEU A 26 -16.08 19.22 7.64
N ARG A 27 -15.82 18.01 7.12
CA ARG A 27 -16.79 16.92 7.16
C ARG A 27 -16.53 16.09 8.41
N THR A 28 -17.24 16.43 9.49
CA THR A 28 -17.38 15.55 10.65
C THR A 28 -18.42 14.48 10.33
N GLY A 29 -17.97 13.24 10.15
CA GLY A 29 -18.80 12.03 10.30
C GLY A 29 -19.73 11.63 9.15
N VAL A 30 -19.71 10.32 8.86
CA VAL A 30 -20.50 9.52 7.90
C VAL A 30 -19.94 9.51 6.48
N ASN A 31 -19.07 8.53 6.22
CA ASN A 31 -18.67 8.10 4.89
C ASN A 31 -19.88 7.50 4.15
N THR A 32 -20.51 8.30 3.29
CA THR A 32 -21.29 7.79 2.16
C THR A 32 -21.33 8.84 1.07
N GLY A 33 -20.65 8.59 -0.05
CA GLY A 33 -21.01 9.08 -1.37
C GLY A 33 -20.78 10.55 -1.72
N ILE A 34 -20.06 10.73 -2.83
CA ILE A 34 -20.09 11.89 -3.74
C ILE A 34 -19.40 13.16 -3.19
N ALA A 35 -18.12 13.29 -3.51
CA ALA A 35 -17.44 14.59 -3.53
C ALA A 35 -17.76 15.29 -4.86
N ALA A 36 -18.58 16.33 -4.79
CA ALA A 36 -18.86 17.23 -5.91
C ALA A 36 -17.62 18.09 -6.21
N GLY A 37 -17.30 18.22 -7.50
CA GLY A 37 -16.02 18.70 -8.00
C GLY A 37 -15.62 20.12 -7.59
N PHE A 38 -14.34 20.27 -7.30
CA PHE A 38 -13.64 21.55 -7.28
C PHE A 38 -12.75 21.66 -8.51
N VAL A 39 -13.07 22.64 -9.37
CA VAL A 39 -12.26 23.00 -10.53
C VAL A 39 -11.08 23.85 -10.06
N TRP A 40 -9.87 23.30 -10.12
CA TRP A 40 -8.65 24.09 -10.21
C TRP A 40 -8.11 23.99 -11.64
N GLY A 41 -8.16 25.12 -12.32
CA GLY A 41 -7.25 25.41 -13.41
C GLY A 41 -6.04 26.14 -12.85
N LEU A 42 -4.85 25.65 -13.21
CA LEU A 42 -3.66 26.38 -13.70
C LEU A 42 -2.42 25.52 -13.41
N GLY A 43 -1.86 24.90 -14.46
CA GLY A 43 -0.55 24.25 -14.36
C GLY A 43 -0.33 23.16 -15.40
N ALA A 44 -0.67 21.92 -15.05
CA ALA A 44 -0.30 20.73 -15.82
C ALA A 44 -1.41 20.20 -16.76
N ALA A 45 -2.69 20.35 -16.39
CA ALA A 45 -3.82 19.77 -17.14
C ALA A 45 -4.24 20.56 -18.41
N ASN A 46 -3.57 21.67 -18.75
CA ASN A 46 -3.96 22.52 -19.90
C ASN A 46 -3.25 22.15 -21.22
N TYR A 47 -2.34 21.18 -21.23
CA TYR A 47 -1.63 20.78 -22.45
C TYR A 47 -2.01 19.40 -23.00
N ALA A 48 -2.70 18.58 -22.22
CA ALA A 48 -3.27 17.32 -22.68
C ALA A 48 -4.78 17.44 -22.70
N THR A 49 -5.39 17.19 -23.85
CA THR A 49 -6.81 16.90 -23.87
C THR A 49 -7.03 15.55 -23.19
N ASN A 50 -8.18 15.31 -22.55
CA ASN A 50 -8.51 13.99 -21.97
C ASN A 50 -8.47 12.84 -23.01
N ALA A 51 -8.35 13.15 -24.30
CA ALA A 51 -8.24 12.19 -25.40
C ALA A 51 -6.78 11.81 -25.74
N ASP A 52 -5.78 12.53 -25.22
CA ASP A 52 -4.38 12.21 -25.44
C ASP A 52 -3.99 11.02 -24.56
N LEU A 53 -3.40 10.00 -25.18
CA LEU A 53 -2.95 8.78 -24.49
C LEU A 53 -1.43 8.79 -24.32
N GLY A 54 -0.98 8.39 -23.14
CA GLY A 54 0.42 8.08 -22.82
C GLY A 54 0.53 6.64 -22.36
N SER A 55 1.74 6.09 -22.33
CA SER A 55 1.97 4.71 -21.89
C SER A 55 2.49 4.69 -20.45
N ILE A 56 2.02 3.72 -19.68
CA ILE A 56 2.58 3.35 -18.37
C ILE A 56 3.01 1.89 -18.38
N THR A 57 4.01 1.56 -17.58
CA THR A 57 4.30 0.18 -17.18
C THR A 57 3.42 -0.16 -15.99
N TYR A 58 2.43 -1.04 -16.18
CA TYR A 58 1.47 -1.40 -15.14
C TYR A 58 1.92 -2.62 -14.32
N ALA A 59 2.74 -3.49 -14.89
CA ALA A 59 3.23 -4.67 -14.20
C ALA A 59 4.65 -5.03 -14.64
N LEU A 60 5.32 -5.77 -13.78
CA LEU A 60 6.53 -6.51 -14.09
C LEU A 60 6.16 -7.99 -13.96
N ALA A 61 6.23 -8.74 -15.06
CA ALA A 61 5.79 -10.13 -15.08
C ALA A 61 6.74 -10.98 -15.93
N ARG A 62 7.00 -12.19 -15.47
CA ARG A 62 7.71 -13.21 -16.23
C ARG A 62 6.92 -13.58 -17.49
N PRO A 63 7.59 -13.91 -18.61
CA PRO A 63 6.92 -14.42 -19.81
C PRO A 63 6.33 -15.83 -19.59
N ASP A 64 6.89 -16.60 -18.67
CA ASP A 64 6.40 -17.89 -18.18
C ASP A 64 6.75 -18.07 -16.69
N PRO A 65 6.04 -18.93 -15.95
CA PRO A 65 6.22 -19.12 -14.49
C PRO A 65 7.65 -19.34 -14.01
N ASP A 66 8.47 -20.00 -14.82
CA ASP A 66 9.81 -20.46 -14.45
C ASP A 66 10.92 -19.52 -14.96
N ALA A 67 10.60 -18.47 -15.71
CA ALA A 67 11.60 -17.57 -16.26
C ALA A 67 12.31 -16.75 -15.17
N ASP A 68 13.63 -16.63 -15.26
CA ASP A 68 14.43 -15.90 -14.26
C ASP A 68 14.38 -14.37 -14.40
N THR A 69 13.61 -13.84 -15.36
CA THR A 69 13.59 -12.39 -15.67
C THR A 69 12.17 -11.84 -15.78
N LEU A 70 11.96 -10.66 -15.21
CA LEU A 70 10.74 -9.89 -15.36
C LEU A 70 10.74 -9.06 -16.66
N GLU A 71 9.59 -9.01 -17.31
CA GLU A 71 9.33 -8.12 -18.45
C GLU A 71 8.29 -7.05 -18.09
N GLU A 72 8.50 -5.84 -18.61
CA GLU A 72 7.56 -4.75 -18.45
C GLU A 72 6.28 -5.01 -19.26
N ARG A 73 5.13 -4.93 -18.59
CA ARG A 73 3.81 -4.91 -19.25
C ARG A 73 3.31 -3.47 -19.28
N THR A 74 2.97 -3.02 -20.48
CA THR A 74 2.63 -1.61 -20.73
C THR A 74 1.22 -1.46 -21.25
N LYS A 75 0.59 -0.31 -20.97
CA LYS A 75 -0.72 0.03 -21.49
C LYS A 75 -0.89 1.53 -21.67
N ASP A 76 -1.82 1.90 -22.54
CA ASP A 76 -2.19 3.30 -22.76
C ASP A 76 -3.18 3.79 -21.70
N VAL A 77 -2.95 5.02 -21.23
CA VAL A 77 -3.78 5.73 -20.23
C VAL A 77 -3.94 7.20 -20.60
N PRO A 78 -4.97 7.91 -20.11
CA PRO A 78 -5.10 9.34 -20.36
C PRO A 78 -3.91 10.13 -19.79
N VAL A 79 -3.28 10.98 -20.61
CA VAL A 79 -2.13 11.80 -20.19
C VAL A 79 -2.49 12.71 -19.02
N ALA A 80 -3.71 13.26 -19.01
CA ALA A 80 -4.18 14.12 -17.92
C ALA A 80 -4.22 13.39 -16.56
N TRP A 81 -4.61 12.11 -16.56
CA TRP A 81 -4.61 11.26 -15.36
C TRP A 81 -3.17 10.97 -14.91
N HIS A 82 -2.32 10.55 -15.85
CA HIS A 82 -0.92 10.22 -15.53
C HIS A 82 -0.14 11.42 -14.99
N GLU A 83 -0.31 12.62 -15.56
CA GLU A 83 0.35 13.83 -15.05
C GLU A 83 -0.19 14.26 -13.67
N SER A 84 -1.49 14.15 -13.43
CA SER A 84 -2.03 14.44 -12.10
C SER A 84 -1.50 13.47 -11.05
N LEU A 85 -1.39 12.19 -11.41
CA LEU A 85 -0.85 11.15 -10.55
C LEU A 85 0.64 11.38 -10.24
N ARG A 86 1.43 11.77 -11.25
CA ARG A 86 2.84 12.12 -11.07
C ARG A 86 3.01 13.25 -10.04
N LEU A 87 2.20 14.30 -10.14
CA LEU A 87 2.21 15.40 -9.16
C LEU A 87 1.78 14.95 -7.76
N ALA A 88 0.85 14.00 -7.65
CA ALA A 88 0.46 13.44 -6.35
C ALA A 88 1.62 12.67 -5.70
N PHE A 89 2.38 11.89 -6.48
CA PHE A 89 3.58 11.21 -5.98
C PHE A 89 4.68 12.20 -5.59
N ASP A 90 4.91 13.25 -6.37
CA ASP A 90 5.86 14.32 -6.01
C ASP A 90 5.46 14.97 -4.67
N ALA A 91 4.17 15.27 -4.49
CA ALA A 91 3.64 15.84 -3.25
C ALA A 91 3.81 14.89 -2.06
N GLN A 92 3.57 13.60 -2.25
CA GLN A 92 3.73 12.59 -1.23
C GLN A 92 5.20 12.40 -0.83
N ALA A 93 6.12 12.35 -1.81
CA ALA A 93 7.55 12.28 -1.54
C ALA A 93 8.01 13.46 -0.67
N ALA A 94 7.53 14.67 -0.95
CA ALA A 94 7.83 15.85 -0.13
C ALA A 94 7.31 15.72 1.32
N ILE A 95 6.15 15.09 1.54
CA ILE A 95 5.64 14.79 2.90
C ILE A 95 6.59 13.83 3.62
N GLN A 96 6.99 12.75 2.95
CA GLN A 96 7.87 11.73 3.51
C GLN A 96 9.24 12.31 3.86
N GLU A 97 9.84 13.12 2.97
CA GLU A 97 11.12 13.79 3.20
C GLU A 97 11.09 14.80 4.35
N THR A 98 9.94 15.48 4.56
CA THR A 98 9.81 16.46 5.64
C THR A 98 9.74 15.81 7.01
N GLY A 99 9.37 14.51 7.10
CA GLY A 99 9.17 13.83 8.38
C GLY A 99 8.06 14.50 9.17
N LEU A 100 6.92 14.72 8.53
CA LEU A 100 5.83 15.49 9.12
C LEU A 100 5.29 14.79 10.38
N GLU A 101 5.43 15.43 11.54
CA GLU A 101 4.86 14.97 12.80
C GLU A 101 3.73 15.93 13.22
N PRO A 102 2.60 15.43 13.75
CA PRO A 102 2.23 14.03 13.95
C PRO A 102 1.41 13.46 12.77
N LEU A 103 2.09 12.88 11.77
CA LEU A 103 1.44 12.11 10.71
C LEU A 103 1.00 10.74 11.26
N VAL A 104 -0.20 10.33 10.89
CA VAL A 104 -0.72 8.98 11.16
C VAL A 104 -0.64 8.14 9.89
N SER A 105 -1.08 8.68 8.76
CA SER A 105 -0.88 8.06 7.46
C SER A 105 -0.93 9.08 6.33
N SER A 106 -0.30 8.79 5.19
CA SER A 106 -0.56 9.50 3.94
C SER A 106 -0.55 8.56 2.75
N PHE A 107 -1.44 8.74 1.78
CA PHE A 107 -1.51 7.91 0.59
C PHE A 107 -2.09 8.64 -0.62
N VAL A 108 -1.68 8.21 -1.81
CA VAL A 108 -2.14 8.80 -3.07
C VAL A 108 -3.44 8.16 -3.52
N VAL A 109 -4.39 8.99 -3.95
CA VAL A 109 -5.65 8.62 -4.60
C VAL A 109 -5.57 9.13 -6.04
N PRO A 110 -5.58 8.28 -7.07
CA PRO A 110 -5.25 8.66 -8.44
C PRO A 110 -6.36 9.42 -9.17
N GLY A 111 -7.58 9.46 -8.62
CA GLY A 111 -8.78 9.82 -9.38
C GLY A 111 -9.11 8.74 -10.43
N SER A 112 -10.09 9.02 -11.30
CA SER A 112 -10.47 8.12 -12.39
C SER A 112 -10.08 8.69 -13.74
N TYR A 113 -10.18 7.91 -14.81
CA TYR A 113 -9.90 8.42 -16.16
C TYR A 113 -10.85 9.54 -16.60
N ASP A 114 -12.11 9.49 -16.16
CA ASP A 114 -13.11 10.53 -16.44
C ASP A 114 -12.96 11.76 -15.52
N SER A 115 -12.35 11.57 -14.35
CA SER A 115 -12.09 12.60 -13.35
C SER A 115 -10.63 12.51 -12.88
N PRO A 116 -9.66 12.95 -13.71
CA PRO A 116 -8.23 12.67 -13.55
C PRO A 116 -7.57 13.39 -12.37
N GLN A 117 -8.33 14.05 -11.50
CA GLN A 117 -7.79 14.80 -10.38
C GLN A 117 -7.34 13.84 -9.27
N ALA A 118 -6.05 13.56 -9.22
CA ALA A 118 -5.43 12.88 -8.10
C ALA A 118 -5.35 13.78 -6.85
N SER A 119 -5.33 13.16 -5.67
CA SER A 119 -5.15 13.82 -4.38
C SER A 119 -4.23 13.01 -3.48
N VAL A 120 -3.73 13.63 -2.41
CA VAL A 120 -3.07 12.92 -1.30
C VAL A 120 -3.98 12.97 -0.09
N SER A 121 -4.41 11.80 0.38
CA SER A 121 -5.11 11.66 1.65
C SER A 121 -4.09 11.69 2.78
N VAL A 122 -4.34 12.49 3.82
CA VAL A 122 -3.47 12.66 4.99
C VAL A 122 -4.31 12.51 6.25
N GLN A 123 -3.90 11.58 7.12
CA GLN A 123 -4.43 11.45 8.47
C GLN A 123 -3.40 11.94 9.48
N THR A 124 -3.82 12.76 10.44
CA THR A 124 -2.96 13.37 11.46
C THR A 124 -3.70 13.52 12.77
N THR A 125 -2.98 13.63 13.90
CA THR A 125 -3.57 13.99 15.20
C THR A 125 -3.46 15.48 15.51
N ASP A 126 -2.92 16.30 14.61
CA ASP A 126 -2.73 17.74 14.83
C ASP A 126 -3.26 18.58 13.66
N GLU A 127 -4.14 19.52 13.98
CA GLU A 127 -4.75 20.45 13.01
C GLU A 127 -3.74 21.40 12.35
N THR A 128 -2.57 21.63 12.96
CA THR A 128 -1.54 22.53 12.43
C THR A 128 -0.85 21.98 11.18
N VAL A 129 -0.91 20.66 10.96
CA VAL A 129 -0.37 19.97 9.78
C VAL A 129 -0.88 20.56 8.48
N GLN A 130 -2.14 21.00 8.43
CA GLN A 130 -2.70 21.63 7.23
C GLN A 130 -1.87 22.84 6.79
N SER A 131 -1.52 23.73 7.72
CA SER A 131 -0.76 24.94 7.39
C SER A 131 0.66 24.63 6.93
N THR A 132 1.25 23.55 7.46
CA THR A 132 2.55 23.03 7.05
C THR A 132 2.47 22.48 5.63
N LEU A 133 1.50 21.62 5.31
CA LEU A 133 1.33 21.06 3.97
C LEU A 133 1.11 22.14 2.90
N GLU A 134 0.26 23.12 3.18
CA GLU A 134 0.01 24.27 2.29
C GLU A 134 1.29 25.10 2.03
N SER A 135 2.28 25.03 2.92
CA SER A 135 3.57 25.73 2.76
C SER A 135 4.62 24.94 1.99
N ILE A 136 4.49 23.61 1.94
CA ILE A 136 5.47 22.70 1.31
C ILE A 136 5.09 22.46 -0.15
N VAL A 137 3.81 22.17 -0.43
CA VAL A 137 3.35 21.78 -1.77
C VAL A 137 2.03 22.46 -2.11
N GLU A 138 1.95 23.07 -3.28
CA GLU A 138 0.68 23.52 -3.86
C GLU A 138 0.01 22.35 -4.59
N PHE A 139 -0.63 21.46 -3.83
CA PHE A 139 -1.32 20.26 -4.35
C PHE A 139 -2.62 19.96 -3.56
N PRO A 140 -3.63 19.29 -4.16
CA PRO A 140 -4.83 18.88 -3.44
C PRO A 140 -4.55 17.84 -2.35
N PHE A 141 -4.83 18.23 -1.10
CA PHE A 141 -4.80 17.35 0.07
C PHE A 141 -6.22 17.12 0.60
N ASP A 142 -6.53 15.87 0.94
CA ASP A 142 -7.68 15.52 1.76
C ASP A 142 -7.18 15.21 3.18
N ILE A 143 -7.45 16.10 4.13
CA ILE A 143 -6.87 16.04 5.48
C ILE A 143 -7.95 15.62 6.48
N THR A 144 -7.70 14.52 7.17
CA THR A 144 -8.51 14.03 8.29
C THR A 144 -7.72 14.19 9.59
N VAL A 145 -8.26 14.96 10.52
CA VAL A 145 -7.71 15.08 11.88
C VAL A 145 -8.40 14.07 12.78
N LEU A 146 -7.61 13.17 13.38
CA LEU A 146 -8.07 12.15 14.31
C LEU A 146 -7.97 12.70 15.74
N GLU A 147 -9.08 12.63 16.49
CA GLU A 147 -9.11 13.07 17.89
C GLU A 147 -8.35 12.10 18.81
N GLU A 148 -8.50 10.79 18.56
CA GLU A 148 -7.83 9.72 19.30
C GLU A 148 -7.74 8.47 18.43
N ILE A 149 -6.60 7.76 18.50
CA ILE A 149 -6.46 6.43 17.90
C ILE A 149 -6.89 5.42 18.98
N PRO A 150 -7.96 4.64 18.77
CA PRO A 150 -8.40 3.69 19.77
C PRO A 150 -7.34 2.59 19.98
N PRO A 151 -7.25 2.02 21.18
CA PRO A 151 -6.32 0.92 21.45
C PRO A 151 -6.65 -0.29 20.56
N GLN A 152 -5.62 -1.08 20.26
CA GLN A 152 -5.78 -2.32 19.51
C GLN A 152 -6.72 -3.27 20.25
N PRO A 153 -7.70 -3.88 19.55
CA PRO A 153 -8.51 -4.94 20.13
C PRO A 153 -7.60 -6.10 20.52
N GLN A 154 -7.95 -6.81 21.59
CA GLN A 154 -7.25 -8.03 21.94
C GLN A 154 -7.55 -9.08 20.86
N SER A 155 -6.50 -9.72 20.35
CA SER A 155 -6.62 -10.77 19.35
C SER A 155 -7.28 -12.00 19.96
N ASP A 156 -8.40 -12.43 19.38
CA ASP A 156 -9.14 -13.65 19.74
C ASP A 156 -8.95 -14.76 18.68
N GLY A 157 -7.89 -14.69 17.86
CA GLY A 157 -7.69 -15.61 16.74
C GLY A 157 -7.71 -17.09 17.14
N GLU A 158 -8.68 -17.85 16.63
CA GLU A 158 -8.70 -19.31 16.75
C GLU A 158 -7.74 -19.93 15.72
N TYR A 159 -6.45 -19.94 16.05
CA TYR A 159 -5.37 -20.52 15.21
C TYR A 159 -5.56 -22.00 14.87
N GLU A 160 -6.43 -22.72 15.60
CA GLU A 160 -6.77 -24.12 15.31
C GLU A 160 -7.48 -24.31 13.96
N SER A 161 -8.09 -23.25 13.42
CA SER A 161 -8.81 -23.27 12.13
C SER A 161 -7.95 -22.92 10.91
N ALA A 162 -6.67 -22.61 11.11
CA ALA A 162 -5.78 -22.17 10.04
C ALA A 162 -5.58 -23.23 8.95
N TYR A 163 -5.68 -22.81 7.70
CA TYR A 163 -5.49 -23.66 6.53
C TYR A 163 -4.04 -24.16 6.44
N GLN A 164 -3.88 -25.46 6.61
CA GLN A 164 -2.64 -26.18 6.38
C GLN A 164 -2.53 -26.60 4.91
N LEU A 165 -1.30 -26.85 4.47
CA LEU A 165 -1.02 -27.38 3.14
C LEU A 165 -1.79 -28.69 2.88
N ALA A 166 -2.43 -28.80 1.70
CA ALA A 166 -3.25 -29.97 1.34
C ALA A 166 -2.40 -31.24 1.13
N GLU A 167 -1.26 -31.10 0.46
CA GLU A 167 -0.31 -32.18 0.20
C GLU A 167 1.11 -31.70 0.52
N HIS A 168 1.83 -32.46 1.36
CA HIS A 168 3.22 -32.15 1.68
C HIS A 168 4.16 -32.68 0.60
N ASP A 169 4.50 -31.80 -0.34
CA ASP A 169 5.61 -31.97 -1.28
C ASP A 169 6.71 -30.92 -0.97
N PRO A 170 7.84 -31.32 -0.35
CA PRO A 170 8.93 -30.41 -0.04
C PRO A 170 9.42 -29.58 -1.23
N GLU A 171 9.39 -30.13 -2.46
CA GLU A 171 9.85 -29.42 -3.66
C GLU A 171 8.79 -28.48 -4.26
N HIS A 172 7.58 -28.44 -3.68
CA HIS A 172 6.45 -27.65 -4.16
C HIS A 172 5.65 -27.03 -3.00
N ILE A 173 6.21 -26.00 -2.35
CA ILE A 173 5.54 -25.30 -1.25
C ILE A 173 4.91 -23.98 -1.75
N PRO A 174 3.58 -23.88 -1.90
CA PRO A 174 2.88 -22.68 -2.36
C PRO A 174 2.66 -21.65 -1.23
N GLY A 175 2.33 -20.43 -1.61
CA GLY A 175 1.82 -19.40 -0.70
C GLY A 175 0.36 -19.62 -0.30
N GLY A 176 -0.15 -18.81 0.64
CA GLY A 176 -1.56 -18.88 1.08
C GLY A 176 -1.84 -20.00 2.10
N VAL A 177 -0.79 -20.63 2.63
CA VAL A 177 -0.84 -21.65 3.68
C VAL A 177 -0.28 -21.13 4.99
N ARG A 178 -0.68 -21.74 6.10
CA ARG A 178 -0.10 -21.45 7.41
C ARG A 178 1.40 -21.72 7.45
N CYS A 179 2.13 -20.78 8.02
CA CYS A 179 3.49 -20.97 8.49
C CYS A 179 3.60 -20.63 9.97
N ASP A 180 4.56 -21.24 10.65
CA ASP A 180 4.78 -21.11 12.08
C ASP A 180 6.23 -20.67 12.35
N THR A 181 6.41 -19.93 13.43
CA THR A 181 7.71 -19.54 14.01
C THR A 181 7.73 -19.98 15.47
N ASP A 182 8.86 -19.80 16.15
CA ASP A 182 8.93 -20.08 17.59
C ASP A 182 8.00 -19.16 18.43
N SER A 183 7.60 -18.01 17.88
CA SER A 183 6.86 -16.95 18.60
C SER A 183 5.42 -16.76 18.12
N GLY A 184 5.08 -17.19 16.91
CA GLY A 184 3.80 -16.89 16.30
C GLY A 184 3.47 -17.73 15.08
N SER A 185 2.38 -17.37 14.42
CA SER A 185 1.96 -18.00 13.17
C SER A 185 1.43 -16.95 12.21
N GLY A 186 1.55 -17.24 10.92
CA GLY A 186 1.15 -16.36 9.84
C GLY A 186 0.79 -17.14 8.59
N THR A 187 0.80 -16.44 7.47
CA THR A 187 0.61 -17.01 6.14
C THR A 187 1.89 -16.87 5.32
N LEU A 188 2.23 -17.92 4.58
CA LEU A 188 3.35 -17.94 3.67
C LEU A 188 3.02 -17.16 2.39
N THR A 189 3.95 -16.33 1.90
CA THR A 189 3.84 -15.75 0.56
C THR A 189 4.07 -16.82 -0.51
N PRO A 190 3.66 -16.60 -1.78
CA PRO A 190 4.27 -17.31 -2.90
C PRO A 190 5.79 -17.04 -2.94
N ALA A 191 6.52 -17.80 -3.76
CA ALA A 191 7.96 -17.63 -3.91
C ALA A 191 8.36 -16.16 -4.13
N MET A 192 9.29 -15.71 -3.30
CA MET A 192 9.93 -14.40 -3.43
C MET A 192 11.31 -14.59 -4.06
N PHE A 193 11.69 -13.66 -4.93
CA PHE A 193 12.93 -13.70 -5.68
C PHE A 193 13.81 -12.51 -5.33
N ASP A 194 15.11 -12.75 -5.24
CA ASP A 194 16.11 -11.70 -5.26
C ASP A 194 16.39 -11.29 -6.71
N ALA A 195 16.21 -10.01 -7.03
CA ALA A 195 16.32 -9.49 -8.39
C ALA A 195 17.76 -9.54 -8.95
N GLU A 196 18.78 -9.60 -8.08
CA GLU A 196 20.18 -9.67 -8.49
C GLU A 196 20.62 -11.12 -8.70
N THR A 197 20.25 -12.04 -7.80
CA THR A 197 20.71 -13.43 -7.85
C THR A 197 19.74 -14.39 -8.53
N GLY A 198 18.45 -14.05 -8.62
CA GLY A 198 17.38 -14.93 -9.08
C GLY A 198 17.03 -16.03 -8.08
N GLU A 199 17.61 -16.02 -6.88
CA GLU A 199 17.36 -17.05 -5.86
C GLU A 199 15.94 -16.92 -5.30
N ARG A 200 15.35 -18.08 -4.98
CA ARG A 200 13.99 -18.19 -4.45
C ARG A 200 14.03 -18.31 -2.93
N TYR A 201 13.15 -17.57 -2.29
CA TYR A 201 13.01 -17.49 -0.84
C TYR A 201 11.57 -17.72 -0.42
N PHE A 202 11.43 -18.34 0.75
CA PHE A 202 10.20 -18.23 1.51
C PHE A 202 10.09 -16.81 2.08
N ALA A 203 8.88 -16.30 2.27
CA ALA A 203 8.66 -15.06 3.00
C ALA A 203 7.33 -15.08 3.77
N THR A 204 7.29 -14.26 4.81
CA THR A 204 6.10 -13.93 5.62
C THR A 204 6.34 -12.57 6.29
N SER A 205 5.40 -12.08 7.09
CA SER A 205 5.57 -10.81 7.79
C SER A 205 6.64 -10.88 8.88
N ASN A 206 7.41 -9.80 9.06
CA ASN A 206 8.47 -9.72 10.07
C ASN A 206 7.93 -9.89 11.48
N HIS A 207 6.81 -9.23 11.78
CA HIS A 207 6.21 -9.26 13.11
C HIS A 207 5.70 -10.62 13.58
N VAL A 208 5.64 -11.64 12.71
CA VAL A 208 5.27 -13.01 13.10
C VAL A 208 6.34 -13.63 14.01
N TYR A 209 7.55 -13.07 14.06
CA TYR A 209 8.65 -13.52 14.92
C TYR A 209 8.71 -12.82 16.28
N ASP A 210 7.85 -11.83 16.55
CA ASP A 210 7.85 -11.10 17.82
C ASP A 210 6.61 -11.43 18.67
N GLU A 211 6.83 -11.89 19.91
CA GLU A 211 5.76 -12.10 20.90
C GLU A 211 5.03 -10.79 21.27
N GLU A 212 5.72 -9.63 21.13
CA GLU A 212 5.17 -8.29 21.42
C GLU A 212 4.83 -7.49 20.16
N GLY A 213 4.97 -8.07 18.96
CA GLY A 213 4.68 -7.40 17.69
C GLY A 213 5.47 -6.10 17.47
N THR A 214 6.66 -5.96 18.07
CA THR A 214 7.48 -4.76 17.98
C THR A 214 8.18 -4.70 16.63
N LEU A 215 7.57 -3.98 15.69
CA LEU A 215 7.93 -3.84 14.27
C LEU A 215 9.31 -3.21 13.97
N GLU A 216 10.23 -3.24 14.92
CA GLU A 216 11.54 -2.58 14.89
C GLU A 216 12.70 -3.57 14.81
N ASP A 217 12.50 -4.84 15.20
CA ASP A 217 13.59 -5.81 15.30
C ASP A 217 13.85 -6.54 13.97
N GLU A 218 15.13 -6.57 13.60
CA GLU A 218 15.62 -7.28 12.42
C GLU A 218 15.92 -8.75 12.77
N HIS A 219 15.07 -9.66 12.31
CA HIS A 219 15.23 -11.10 12.55
C HIS A 219 16.33 -11.73 11.70
N ARG A 220 17.07 -12.69 12.28
CA ARG A 220 18.14 -13.44 11.61
C ARG A 220 18.33 -14.81 12.21
N SER A 221 18.56 -15.80 11.34
CA SER A 221 18.87 -17.19 11.69
C SER A 221 17.78 -17.92 12.49
N GLU A 222 16.57 -17.36 12.57
CA GLU A 222 15.41 -17.99 13.21
C GLU A 222 14.75 -18.98 12.25
N PRO A 223 14.20 -20.11 12.74
CA PRO A 223 13.58 -21.12 11.89
C PRO A 223 12.19 -20.68 11.40
N LEU A 224 11.84 -21.11 10.19
CA LEU A 224 10.47 -21.06 9.67
C LEU A 224 9.94 -22.48 9.51
N PHE A 225 8.72 -22.71 9.97
CA PHE A 225 8.06 -24.01 9.95
C PHE A 225 6.78 -24.00 9.13
N LEU A 226 6.43 -25.18 8.62
CA LEU A 226 5.14 -25.50 8.03
C LEU A 226 4.50 -26.64 8.80
N THR A 227 3.20 -26.53 9.07
CA THR A 227 2.43 -27.59 9.73
C THR A 227 1.59 -28.35 8.72
N HIS A 228 1.72 -29.68 8.71
CA HIS A 228 0.88 -30.59 7.91
C HIS A 228 0.54 -31.85 8.72
N ASN A 229 -0.76 -32.15 8.88
CA ASN A 229 -1.25 -33.30 9.64
C ASN A 229 -0.66 -33.38 11.06
N ASP A 230 -0.70 -32.26 11.79
CA ASP A 230 -0.15 -32.09 13.14
C ASP A 230 1.37 -32.36 13.27
N THR A 231 2.08 -32.43 12.13
CA THR A 231 3.54 -32.53 12.10
C THR A 231 4.12 -31.21 11.62
N GLU A 232 5.08 -30.71 12.38
CA GLU A 232 5.83 -29.50 12.06
C GLU A 232 7.09 -29.87 11.27
N TYR A 233 7.32 -29.14 10.19
CA TYR A 233 8.46 -29.29 9.31
C TYR A 233 9.21 -27.97 9.22
N GLN A 234 10.49 -27.95 9.58
CA GLN A 234 11.33 -26.79 9.31
C GLN A 234 11.55 -26.70 7.81
N ILE A 235 11.11 -25.61 7.19
CA ILE A 235 11.21 -25.38 5.75
C ILE A 235 12.28 -24.37 5.39
N GLY A 236 12.70 -23.54 6.35
CA GLY A 236 13.66 -22.48 6.10
C GLY A 236 14.30 -21.90 7.34
N GLN A 237 15.20 -20.96 7.12
CA GLN A 237 15.84 -20.13 8.13
C GLN A 237 15.90 -18.67 7.68
N VAL A 238 15.58 -17.72 8.56
CA VAL A 238 15.58 -16.29 8.23
C VAL A 238 16.97 -15.86 7.81
N ALA A 239 17.11 -15.46 6.55
CA ALA A 239 18.33 -14.85 6.04
C ALA A 239 18.40 -13.39 6.47
N GLN A 240 17.27 -12.68 6.39
CA GLN A 240 17.17 -11.26 6.73
C GLN A 240 15.73 -10.83 6.99
N GLY A 241 15.49 -10.13 8.09
CA GLY A 241 14.28 -9.33 8.34
C GLY A 241 14.39 -7.92 7.76
N TYR A 242 13.25 -7.33 7.43
CA TYR A 242 13.12 -5.96 6.93
C TYR A 242 12.00 -5.27 7.72
N PRO A 243 12.28 -4.68 8.90
CA PRO A 243 11.24 -4.19 9.80
C PRO A 243 10.37 -3.07 9.19
N LEU A 244 10.98 -2.19 8.39
CA LEU A 244 10.27 -1.09 7.70
C LEU A 244 9.31 -1.56 6.61
N ALA A 245 9.59 -2.71 5.99
CA ALA A 245 8.72 -3.39 5.03
C ALA A 245 7.90 -4.52 5.68
N ASP A 246 8.13 -4.77 6.96
CA ASP A 246 7.50 -5.83 7.75
C ASP A 246 7.43 -7.16 7.01
N ILE A 247 8.57 -7.59 6.51
CA ILE A 247 8.76 -8.85 5.82
C ILE A 247 10.06 -9.52 6.29
N VAL A 248 10.08 -10.84 6.33
CA VAL A 248 11.32 -11.62 6.40
C VAL A 248 11.58 -12.37 5.11
N ARG A 249 12.84 -12.40 4.69
CA ARG A 249 13.35 -13.28 3.64
C ARG A 249 13.97 -14.51 4.29
N VAL A 250 13.47 -15.69 3.91
CA VAL A 250 13.81 -16.97 4.53
C VAL A 250 14.44 -17.89 3.49
N GLU A 251 15.68 -18.30 3.74
CA GLU A 251 16.42 -19.25 2.90
C GLU A 251 15.85 -20.67 3.12
N PRO A 252 15.49 -21.40 2.05
CA PRO A 252 15.02 -22.77 2.19
C PRO A 252 16.09 -23.70 2.80
N VAL A 253 15.68 -24.65 3.64
CA VAL A 253 16.58 -25.75 4.05
C VAL A 253 16.59 -26.86 3.00
N ASP A 254 17.63 -27.70 3.00
CA ASP A 254 17.82 -28.78 2.03
C ASP A 254 16.54 -29.60 1.78
N GLY A 255 16.09 -29.60 0.52
CA GLY A 255 14.93 -30.36 0.05
C GLY A 255 13.62 -29.58 0.05
N TYR A 256 13.58 -28.36 0.59
CA TYR A 256 12.41 -27.48 0.51
C TYR A 256 12.56 -26.41 -0.56
N GLN A 257 11.48 -26.13 -1.29
CA GLN A 257 11.46 -25.14 -2.36
C GLN A 257 10.13 -24.36 -2.35
N PRO A 258 10.15 -23.02 -2.29
CA PRO A 258 8.96 -22.22 -2.56
C PRO A 258 8.64 -22.20 -4.04
N VAL A 259 7.35 -22.20 -4.37
CA VAL A 259 6.85 -22.06 -5.75
C VAL A 259 6.04 -20.79 -5.95
N SER A 260 5.98 -20.31 -7.20
CA SER A 260 5.23 -19.12 -7.58
C SER A 260 3.73 -19.41 -7.73
N GLU A 261 3.12 -20.05 -6.74
CA GLU A 261 1.70 -20.39 -6.73
C GLU A 261 1.07 -19.95 -5.41
N ILE A 262 -0.22 -19.60 -5.47
CA ILE A 262 -1.05 -19.42 -4.27
C ILE A 262 -2.01 -20.60 -4.17
N GLU A 263 -1.92 -21.32 -3.07
CA GLU A 263 -2.79 -22.44 -2.73
C GLU A 263 -4.25 -22.00 -2.69
N ARG A 264 -5.14 -22.74 -3.36
CA ARG A 264 -6.59 -22.45 -3.53
C ARG A 264 -6.94 -21.21 -4.37
N ALA A 265 -5.96 -20.54 -4.99
CA ALA A 265 -6.24 -19.49 -5.95
C ALA A 265 -6.66 -20.08 -7.31
N GLU A 266 -7.49 -19.34 -8.04
CA GLU A 266 -7.94 -19.69 -9.40
C GLU A 266 -7.94 -18.40 -10.24
N PRO A 267 -6.99 -18.22 -11.17
CA PRO A 267 -5.78 -19.05 -11.38
C PRO A 267 -4.81 -18.97 -10.18
N SER A 268 -4.00 -20.01 -9.98
CA SER A 268 -3.04 -20.08 -8.86
C SER A 268 -1.67 -19.49 -9.17
N GLN A 269 -1.31 -19.42 -10.45
CA GLN A 269 0.03 -19.11 -10.90
C GLN A 269 0.36 -17.62 -10.76
N VAL A 270 1.36 -17.32 -9.95
CA VAL A 270 1.94 -15.97 -9.83
C VAL A 270 2.99 -15.79 -10.91
N THR A 271 2.81 -14.79 -11.76
CA THR A 271 3.78 -14.44 -12.82
C THR A 271 4.53 -13.15 -12.55
N GLY A 272 4.14 -12.38 -11.53
CA GLY A 272 4.85 -11.17 -11.16
C GLY A 272 3.99 -10.24 -10.29
N GLN A 273 4.17 -8.94 -10.49
CA GLN A 273 3.62 -7.93 -9.60
C GLN A 273 3.21 -6.64 -10.31
N TYR A 274 2.26 -5.93 -9.69
CA TYR A 274 1.90 -4.59 -10.12
C TYR A 274 2.99 -3.58 -9.78
N THR A 275 3.20 -2.63 -10.68
CA THR A 275 4.02 -1.44 -10.40
C THR A 275 3.21 -0.43 -9.58
N ARG A 276 3.88 0.61 -9.07
CA ARG A 276 3.18 1.74 -8.44
C ARG A 276 2.10 2.35 -9.33
N LEU A 277 2.40 2.52 -10.63
CA LEU A 277 1.45 3.03 -11.62
C LEU A 277 0.36 2.01 -11.97
N GLY A 278 0.67 0.72 -11.93
CA GLY A 278 -0.30 -0.35 -12.14
C GLY A 278 -1.36 -0.44 -11.05
N LEU A 279 -0.97 -0.30 -9.79
CA LEU A 279 -1.93 -0.24 -8.67
C LEU A 279 -2.83 1.00 -8.77
N ALA A 280 -2.24 2.15 -9.13
CA ALA A 280 -3.00 3.37 -9.37
C ALA A 280 -3.97 3.22 -10.56
N ASP A 281 -3.53 2.57 -11.64
CA ASP A 281 -4.34 2.24 -12.81
C ASP A 281 -5.50 1.30 -12.46
N LEU A 282 -5.24 0.27 -11.65
CA LEU A 282 -6.25 -0.67 -11.19
C LEU A 282 -7.31 0.07 -10.34
N MET A 283 -6.86 0.92 -9.42
CA MET A 283 -7.74 1.78 -8.60
C MET A 283 -8.56 2.76 -9.44
N ALA A 284 -7.96 3.39 -10.47
CA ALA A 284 -8.65 4.35 -11.33
C ALA A 284 -9.77 3.75 -12.19
N ARG A 285 -9.82 2.40 -12.27
CA ARG A 285 -10.80 1.61 -13.02
C ARG A 285 -11.68 0.77 -12.09
N ASP A 286 -11.75 1.12 -10.81
CA ASP A 286 -12.55 0.42 -9.79
C ASP A 286 -12.19 -1.07 -9.66
N GLY A 287 -10.91 -1.41 -9.87
CA GLY A 287 -10.40 -2.77 -9.70
C GLY A 287 -10.26 -3.16 -8.24
N THR A 288 -10.49 -4.44 -7.96
CA THR A 288 -10.37 -5.03 -6.62
C THR A 288 -9.14 -5.92 -6.52
N LEU A 289 -8.65 -6.10 -5.30
CA LEU A 289 -7.67 -7.11 -4.96
C LEU A 289 -8.35 -8.26 -4.22
N GLU A 290 -7.82 -9.45 -4.39
CA GLU A 290 -8.17 -10.66 -3.66
C GLU A 290 -7.02 -11.08 -2.75
N LYS A 291 -7.33 -11.79 -1.67
CA LYS A 291 -6.34 -12.38 -0.76
C LYS A 291 -6.81 -13.76 -0.34
N LEU A 292 -5.86 -14.70 -0.27
CA LEU A 292 -6.03 -15.98 0.42
C LEU A 292 -5.14 -15.99 1.65
N GLY A 293 -5.77 -15.95 2.82
CA GLY A 293 -5.09 -16.07 4.11
C GLY A 293 -5.18 -17.49 4.65
N ALA A 294 -4.33 -17.78 5.63
CA ALA A 294 -4.44 -19.02 6.39
C ALA A 294 -5.73 -19.06 7.24
N ILE A 295 -6.23 -17.92 7.72
CA ILE A 295 -7.41 -17.86 8.62
C ILE A 295 -8.67 -17.45 7.87
N SER A 296 -8.69 -16.27 7.24
CA SER A 296 -9.94 -15.72 6.67
C SER A 296 -10.33 -16.30 5.30
N ASP A 297 -9.65 -17.36 4.85
CA ASP A 297 -9.82 -17.94 3.52
C ASP A 297 -9.72 -16.85 2.43
N ARG A 298 -10.65 -16.82 1.46
CA ARG A 298 -10.70 -15.85 0.38
C ARG A 298 -11.47 -14.60 0.80
N THR A 299 -10.81 -13.45 0.65
CA THR A 299 -11.38 -12.12 0.85
C THR A 299 -11.05 -11.22 -0.33
N SER A 300 -11.80 -10.14 -0.51
CA SER A 300 -11.61 -9.21 -1.63
C SER A 300 -11.98 -7.79 -1.23
N GLY A 301 -11.35 -6.79 -1.83
CA GLY A 301 -11.67 -5.39 -1.56
C GLY A 301 -11.06 -4.40 -2.56
N GLU A 302 -11.56 -3.17 -2.54
CA GLU A 302 -11.06 -2.09 -3.40
C GLU A 302 -9.72 -1.54 -2.91
N ILE A 303 -8.90 -1.02 -3.82
CA ILE A 303 -7.73 -0.23 -3.45
C ILE A 303 -8.21 1.15 -2.99
N LYS A 304 -7.81 1.54 -1.78
CA LYS A 304 -8.16 2.84 -1.17
C LYS A 304 -7.04 3.86 -1.30
N GLY A 305 -5.80 3.41 -1.48
CA GLY A 305 -4.65 4.29 -1.64
C GLY A 305 -3.36 3.56 -2.00
N VAL A 306 -2.48 4.24 -2.73
CA VAL A 306 -1.20 3.69 -3.19
C VAL A 306 -0.01 4.47 -2.61
N ASN A 307 1.14 3.80 -2.54
CA ASN A 307 2.43 4.34 -2.08
C ASN A 307 2.39 4.92 -0.66
N ALA A 308 1.57 4.36 0.20
CA ALA A 308 1.24 4.93 1.50
C ALA A 308 2.44 4.98 2.46
N MET A 309 2.39 5.95 3.37
CA MET A 309 3.18 5.98 4.60
C MET A 309 2.24 5.71 5.75
N THR A 310 2.54 4.76 6.63
CA THR A 310 1.69 4.42 7.79
C THR A 310 2.49 4.44 9.10
N CYS A 311 1.98 5.13 10.11
CA CYS A 311 2.60 5.25 11.43
C CYS A 311 1.75 4.59 12.53
N TYR A 312 0.88 3.63 12.18
CA TYR A 312 -0.13 3.07 13.08
C TYR A 312 0.41 2.15 14.19
N SER A 313 1.54 1.50 13.94
CA SER A 313 1.90 0.29 14.68
C SER A 313 3.33 0.29 15.27
N GLY A 314 3.99 1.46 15.33
CA GLY A 314 5.30 1.57 15.98
C GLY A 314 5.80 3.00 16.11
N ALA A 315 7.01 3.17 16.67
CA ALA A 315 7.67 4.48 16.75
C ALA A 315 8.16 4.98 15.37
N VAL A 316 8.12 4.13 14.34
CA VAL A 316 8.63 4.41 12.99
C VAL A 316 7.52 4.24 11.95
N CYS A 317 7.37 5.26 11.10
CA CYS A 317 6.46 5.20 9.96
C CYS A 317 7.00 4.30 8.85
N LYS A 318 6.15 3.43 8.31
CA LYS A 318 6.47 2.49 7.24
C LYS A 318 6.10 3.08 5.87
N PRO A 319 7.07 3.31 4.96
CA PRO A 319 6.81 3.78 3.60
C PRO A 319 6.35 2.65 2.67
N GLY A 320 5.91 3.01 1.46
CA GLY A 320 5.65 2.06 0.38
C GLY A 320 4.51 1.09 0.64
N GLN A 321 3.56 1.46 1.48
CA GLN A 321 2.43 0.61 1.84
C GLN A 321 1.31 0.68 0.78
N LEU A 322 0.50 -0.36 0.69
CA LEU A 322 -0.71 -0.44 -0.12
C LEU A 322 -1.91 -0.46 0.82
N ILE A 323 -2.88 0.43 0.58
CA ILE A 323 -4.12 0.52 1.37
C ILE A 323 -5.27 -0.06 0.55
N TRP A 324 -5.94 -1.08 1.06
CA TRP A 324 -7.00 -1.77 0.33
C TRP A 324 -7.98 -2.47 1.28
N GLY A 325 -9.14 -2.88 0.75
CA GLY A 325 -10.16 -3.59 1.54
C GLY A 325 -10.62 -2.81 2.77
N ASP A 326 -11.14 -3.52 3.75
CA ASP A 326 -11.68 -3.01 5.02
C ASP A 326 -11.15 -3.89 6.18
N GLU A 327 -11.72 -3.74 7.37
CA GLU A 327 -11.40 -4.53 8.57
C GLU A 327 -11.72 -6.02 8.39
N ASP A 328 -12.69 -6.37 7.54
CA ASP A 328 -13.08 -7.76 7.26
C ASP A 328 -12.15 -8.43 6.24
N ALA A 329 -11.39 -7.63 5.47
CA ALA A 329 -10.49 -8.12 4.43
C ALA A 329 -9.21 -8.78 4.97
N LEU A 330 -8.87 -8.65 6.26
CA LEU A 330 -7.70 -9.30 6.88
C LEU A 330 -8.06 -9.75 8.28
N THR A 331 -7.64 -10.94 8.71
CA THR A 331 -7.76 -11.37 10.12
C THR A 331 -6.39 -11.71 10.69
N ASP A 332 -6.22 -11.56 12.00
CA ASP A 332 -5.01 -11.96 12.72
C ASP A 332 -4.65 -13.41 12.39
N GLY A 333 -3.39 -13.65 12.00
CA GLY A 333 -2.91 -14.92 11.43
C GLY A 333 -2.84 -14.94 9.89
N ASP A 334 -3.45 -13.98 9.20
CA ASP A 334 -3.26 -13.80 7.75
C ASP A 334 -2.00 -13.00 7.38
N SER A 335 -1.27 -12.48 8.37
CA SER A 335 -0.03 -11.73 8.17
C SER A 335 0.93 -12.51 7.28
N GLY A 336 1.46 -11.85 6.24
CA GLY A 336 2.33 -12.47 5.24
C GLY A 336 1.62 -13.02 4.01
N SER A 337 0.28 -13.13 4.04
CA SER A 337 -0.49 -13.40 2.81
C SER A 337 -0.30 -12.26 1.79
N VAL A 338 -0.40 -12.58 0.50
CA VAL A 338 -0.37 -11.55 -0.55
C VAL A 338 -1.77 -11.19 -1.01
N ASN A 339 -1.95 -9.93 -1.38
CA ASN A 339 -3.08 -9.50 -2.19
C ASN A 339 -2.72 -9.57 -3.69
N PHE A 340 -3.67 -9.93 -4.54
CA PHE A 340 -3.46 -10.18 -5.96
C PHE A 340 -4.68 -9.83 -6.82
N HIS A 341 -4.46 -9.74 -8.13
CA HIS A 341 -5.52 -9.62 -9.13
C HIS A 341 -5.09 -10.40 -10.38
N PRO A 342 -6.03 -11.00 -11.16
CA PRO A 342 -5.69 -11.62 -12.44
C PRO A 342 -4.84 -10.71 -13.34
N ASP A 343 -3.88 -11.29 -14.06
CA ASP A 343 -3.11 -10.55 -15.06
C ASP A 343 -4.04 -10.08 -16.17
N PRO A 344 -4.16 -8.76 -16.45
CA PRO A 344 -4.98 -8.26 -17.55
C PRO A 344 -4.65 -8.87 -18.93
N GLU A 345 -3.41 -9.33 -19.15
CA GLU A 345 -3.02 -10.00 -20.40
C GLU A 345 -3.37 -11.50 -20.41
N ASN A 346 -3.38 -12.17 -19.26
CA ASN A 346 -3.60 -13.62 -19.13
C ASN A 346 -4.53 -13.95 -17.94
N PRO A 347 -5.77 -13.42 -17.90
CA PRO A 347 -6.60 -13.42 -16.69
C PRO A 347 -7.07 -14.81 -16.24
N ASP A 348 -7.10 -15.77 -17.15
CA ASP A 348 -7.49 -17.16 -16.87
C ASP A 348 -6.30 -18.04 -16.46
N ASP A 349 -5.07 -17.57 -16.66
CA ASP A 349 -3.85 -18.37 -16.52
C ASP A 349 -2.95 -17.89 -15.38
N SER A 350 -2.93 -16.58 -15.06
CA SER A 350 -2.04 -16.04 -14.04
C SER A 350 -2.59 -14.85 -13.26
N ILE A 351 -1.94 -14.59 -12.13
CA ILE A 351 -2.19 -13.46 -11.24
C ILE A 351 -0.93 -12.60 -11.06
N LEU A 352 -1.18 -11.33 -10.72
CA LEU A 352 -0.16 -10.36 -10.35
C LEU A 352 -0.35 -9.94 -8.89
N VAL A 353 0.74 -9.93 -8.12
CA VAL A 353 0.74 -9.53 -6.71
C VAL A 353 0.72 -8.00 -6.59
N GLY A 354 -0.17 -7.47 -5.74
CA GLY A 354 -0.20 -6.05 -5.39
C GLY A 354 0.70 -5.72 -4.20
N GLY A 355 0.78 -6.61 -3.23
CA GLY A 355 1.63 -6.48 -2.04
C GLY A 355 1.40 -7.60 -1.03
N ILE A 356 2.17 -7.54 0.05
CA ILE A 356 2.03 -8.39 1.24
C ILE A 356 1.08 -7.68 2.22
N ASN A 357 0.28 -8.45 2.95
CA ASN A 357 -0.63 -7.92 3.96
C ASN A 357 -0.02 -8.05 5.36
N ASN A 358 -0.11 -6.97 6.13
CA ASN A 358 0.56 -6.86 7.42
C ASN A 358 -0.42 -6.62 8.56
N ALA A 359 -1.36 -5.70 8.39
CA ALA A 359 -2.34 -5.39 9.43
C ALA A 359 -3.58 -4.71 8.83
N ARG A 360 -4.56 -4.47 9.69
CA ARG A 360 -5.77 -3.69 9.40
C ARG A 360 -5.97 -2.63 10.47
N THR A 361 -6.72 -1.61 10.13
CA THR A 361 -7.30 -0.69 11.10
C THR A 361 -8.68 -1.19 11.55
N TRP A 362 -9.13 -0.79 12.74
CA TRP A 362 -10.33 -1.33 13.40
C TRP A 362 -11.29 -0.24 13.93
N TRP A 363 -11.20 0.98 13.38
CA TRP A 363 -11.99 2.10 13.86
C TRP A 363 -12.67 2.91 12.74
N PRO A 364 -13.83 3.52 13.01
CA PRO A 364 -14.72 3.97 11.93
C PRO A 364 -14.16 5.03 10.96
N SER A 365 -13.17 5.82 11.39
CA SER A 365 -12.56 6.86 10.55
C SER A 365 -11.39 6.37 9.70
N SER A 366 -10.88 5.16 9.96
CA SER A 366 -9.84 4.50 9.18
C SER A 366 -10.17 3.02 9.18
N ASP A 367 -10.87 2.58 8.14
CA ASP A 367 -11.30 1.20 7.96
C ASP A 367 -10.66 0.68 6.68
N PHE A 368 -9.56 -0.05 6.81
CA PHE A 368 -8.80 -0.63 5.70
C PHE A 368 -7.79 -1.67 6.18
N THR A 369 -7.39 -2.53 5.25
CA THR A 369 -6.21 -3.38 5.37
C THR A 369 -5.01 -2.67 4.73
N TRP A 370 -3.82 -2.93 5.25
CA TRP A 370 -2.58 -2.41 4.69
C TRP A 370 -1.42 -3.41 4.78
N GLY A 371 -0.43 -3.17 3.95
CA GLY A 371 0.85 -3.87 4.01
C GLY A 371 1.78 -3.43 2.89
N THR A 372 2.96 -4.01 2.79
CA THR A 372 3.99 -3.51 1.89
C THR A 372 3.67 -3.83 0.43
N ALA A 373 3.65 -2.79 -0.40
CA ALA A 373 3.38 -2.94 -1.82
C ALA A 373 4.53 -3.65 -2.54
N ALA A 374 4.22 -4.54 -3.49
CA ALA A 374 5.23 -5.34 -4.17
C ALA A 374 6.25 -4.48 -4.94
N HIS A 375 5.82 -3.37 -5.55
CA HIS A 375 6.73 -2.44 -6.21
C HIS A 375 7.78 -1.85 -5.25
N HIS A 376 7.41 -1.59 -4.00
CA HIS A 376 8.32 -1.05 -2.99
C HIS A 376 9.36 -2.09 -2.56
N LEU A 377 8.96 -3.36 -2.48
CA LEU A 377 9.90 -4.48 -2.22
C LEU A 377 11.01 -4.53 -3.27
N LEU A 378 10.65 -4.34 -4.53
CA LEU A 378 11.62 -4.35 -5.63
C LEU A 378 12.49 -3.08 -5.63
N GLU A 379 11.87 -1.92 -5.51
CA GLU A 379 12.56 -0.62 -5.59
C GLU A 379 13.57 -0.41 -4.45
N GLU A 380 13.23 -0.81 -3.21
CA GLU A 380 14.09 -0.57 -2.04
C GLU A 380 14.95 -1.77 -1.65
N TYR A 381 14.47 -3.00 -1.85
CA TYR A 381 15.13 -4.20 -1.33
C TYR A 381 15.56 -5.18 -2.42
N GLY A 382 15.25 -4.92 -3.69
CA GLY A 382 15.55 -5.83 -4.79
C GLY A 382 14.78 -7.14 -4.70
N LEU A 383 13.59 -7.15 -4.08
CA LEU A 383 12.77 -8.35 -3.90
C LEU A 383 11.51 -8.29 -4.76
N HIS A 384 11.16 -9.39 -5.43
CA HIS A 384 9.96 -9.45 -6.26
C HIS A 384 9.26 -10.81 -6.20
N PHE A 385 8.08 -10.89 -6.80
CA PHE A 385 7.30 -12.12 -6.96
C PHE A 385 7.40 -12.72 -8.35
#